data_AF-A0A0U2VNS3-F1
#
_entry.id   AF-A0A0U2VNS3-F1
#
_cell.length_a   1.000
_cell.length_b   1.000
_cell.length_c   1.000
_cell.angle_alpha   90.00
_cell.angle_beta   90.00
_cell.angle_gamma   90.00
#
_symmetry.space_group_name_H-M   'P 1'
#
loop_
_entity.id
_entity.type
_entity.pdbx_description
1 polymer ?
#
loop_
_entity_poly.entity_id
_entity_poly.type
_entity_poly.pdbx_seq_one_letter_code
_entity_poly.pdbx_strand_id
1 'polypeptide(L)'
;MSKQILSFITLLIFLLLCSVFYYSVSYKQQQVQKLNIATIEKQVALDLPLLELSNELLKYSSNIDNINSYLEQLNSQLVGTNLLLLNIVADKKLSTTLTEAQFFTRLTTSIGPVFLVFDIKPQPWPWRYIYYYVAIFILSAFVSYWLKTVITIEQKSKQLATLQPEPVEESKSPVLVINLNTKTVSVNINPQYQVCLANKPLSFYLALIEFCNSNSDVVLSHNKDVPDELIELANKYFYRLVELGHTIRKRPNFNNSLEKTLSEIRAALDEVLSEYPQQKEIFYPPKAFGEGSRSRLHSYGLVNIAKGDLEIVGK
;
A
#
# COMPACT_ATOMS: atom_id res chain seq x y z
N MET A 1 10.86 5.15 19.74
CA MET A 1 9.79 6.18 19.83
C MET A 1 9.09 6.12 21.18
N SER A 2 8.97 7.23 21.92
CA SER A 2 8.33 7.24 23.25
C SER A 2 6.83 6.97 23.15
N LYS A 3 6.22 6.39 24.21
CA LYS A 3 4.77 6.13 24.26
C LYS A 3 3.94 7.41 24.05
N GLN A 4 4.44 8.55 24.52
CA GLN A 4 3.80 9.85 24.37
C GLN A 4 3.81 10.35 22.92
N ILE A 5 4.94 10.19 22.21
CA ILE A 5 5.04 10.57 20.79
C ILE A 5 4.12 9.70 19.93
N LEU A 6 4.01 8.40 20.24
CA LEU A 6 3.06 7.52 19.55
C LEU A 6 1.61 7.94 19.76
N SER A 7 1.23 8.27 21.00
CA SER A 7 -0.10 8.79 21.31
C SER A 7 -0.39 10.08 20.55
N PHE A 8 0.57 10.99 20.48
CA PHE A 8 0.43 12.23 19.72
C PHE A 8 0.21 11.98 18.22
N ILE A 9 0.99 11.08 17.61
CA ILE A 9 0.83 10.71 16.20
C ILE A 9 -0.54 10.04 15.95
N THR A 10 -0.97 9.13 16.84
CA THR A 10 -2.31 8.51 16.73
C THR A 10 -3.42 9.55 16.76
N LEU A 11 -3.31 10.55 17.65
CA LEU A 11 -4.29 11.61 17.80
C LEU A 11 -4.30 12.52 16.56
N LEU A 12 -3.13 12.86 16.01
CA LEU A 12 -3.02 13.68 14.81
C LEU A 12 -3.65 12.98 13.59
N ILE A 13 -3.34 11.70 13.37
CA ILE A 13 -3.93 10.90 12.29
C ILE A 13 -5.45 10.78 12.49
N PHE A 14 -5.89 10.54 13.73
CA PHE A 14 -7.31 10.47 14.06
C PHE A 14 -8.05 11.78 13.73
N LEU A 15 -7.51 12.92 14.16
CA LEU A 15 -8.11 14.23 13.88
C LEU A 15 -8.18 14.54 12.38
N LEU A 16 -7.13 14.19 11.62
CA LEU A 16 -7.11 14.36 10.17
C LEU A 16 -8.20 13.52 9.51
N LEU A 17 -8.30 12.24 9.85
CA LEU A 17 -9.32 11.36 9.28
C LEU A 17 -10.74 11.80 9.67
N CYS A 18 -10.94 12.26 10.91
CA CYS A 18 -12.21 12.82 11.37
C CYS A 18 -12.61 14.06 10.58
N SER A 19 -11.66 14.96 10.28
CA SER A 19 -11.89 16.15 9.48
C SER A 19 -12.31 15.80 8.05
N VAL A 20 -11.59 14.87 7.40
CA VAL A 20 -11.93 14.39 6.05
C VAL A 20 -13.31 13.74 6.03
N PHE A 21 -13.61 12.90 7.02
CA PHE A 21 -14.92 12.26 7.15
C PHE A 21 -16.04 13.30 7.32
N TYR A 22 -15.87 14.26 8.24
CA TYR A 22 -16.84 15.32 8.47
C TYR A 22 -17.11 16.14 7.20
N TYR A 23 -16.06 16.55 6.50
CA TYR A 23 -16.19 17.30 5.25
C TYR A 23 -16.91 16.49 4.18
N SER A 24 -16.57 15.21 4.03
CA SER A 24 -17.19 14.30 3.06
C SER A 24 -18.69 14.10 3.34
N VAL A 25 -19.07 13.84 4.58
CA VAL A 25 -20.48 13.69 4.98
C VAL A 25 -21.25 14.99 4.75
N SER A 26 -20.69 16.12 5.16
CA SER A 26 -21.32 17.44 4.99
C SER A 26 -21.53 17.77 3.50
N TYR A 27 -20.52 17.51 2.67
CA TYR A 27 -20.60 17.72 1.23
C TYR A 27 -21.69 16.83 0.60
N LYS A 28 -21.72 15.54 0.94
CA LYS A 28 -22.73 14.60 0.45
C LYS A 28 -24.14 15.03 0.89
N GLN A 29 -24.29 15.49 2.12
CA GLN A 29 -25.56 15.96 2.65
C GLN A 29 -26.08 17.18 1.89
N GLN A 30 -25.23 18.15 1.58
CA GLN A 30 -25.60 19.30 0.74
C GLN A 30 -26.05 18.88 -0.66
N GLN A 31 -25.40 17.89 -1.27
CA GLN A 31 -25.79 17.38 -2.58
C GLN A 31 -27.17 16.70 -2.55
N VAL A 32 -27.42 15.87 -1.54
CA VAL A 32 -28.74 15.22 -1.35
C VAL A 32 -29.83 16.27 -1.12
N GLN A 33 -29.56 17.30 -0.32
CA GLN A 33 -30.51 18.40 -0.12
C GLN A 33 -30.84 19.12 -1.43
N LYS A 34 -29.84 19.47 -2.25
CA LYS A 34 -30.05 20.09 -3.57
C LYS A 34 -30.90 19.23 -4.49
N LEU A 35 -30.62 17.92 -4.53
CA LEU A 35 -31.40 16.97 -5.34
C LEU A 35 -32.85 16.85 -4.86
N ASN A 36 -33.07 16.83 -3.54
CA ASN A 36 -34.42 16.79 -2.97
C ASN A 36 -35.19 18.08 -3.30
N ILE A 37 -34.56 19.25 -3.17
CA ILE A 37 -35.16 20.54 -3.55
C ILE A 37 -35.55 20.52 -5.03
N ALA A 38 -34.63 20.14 -5.93
CA ALA A 38 -34.92 20.06 -7.36
C ALA A 38 -36.03 19.06 -7.70
N THR A 39 -36.14 17.97 -6.95
CA THR A 39 -37.21 16.98 -7.12
C THR A 39 -38.56 17.57 -6.71
N ILE A 40 -38.61 18.28 -5.58
CA ILE A 40 -39.82 18.98 -5.11
C ILE A 40 -40.20 20.08 -6.10
N GLU A 41 -39.26 20.90 -6.54
CA GLU A 41 -39.46 21.93 -7.57
C GLU A 41 -40.09 21.35 -8.83
N LYS A 42 -39.57 20.22 -9.31
CA LYS A 42 -40.09 19.53 -10.49
C LYS A 42 -41.51 19.01 -10.27
N GLN A 43 -41.79 18.42 -9.11
CA GLN A 43 -43.12 17.92 -8.78
C GLN A 43 -44.13 19.06 -8.69
N VAL A 44 -43.80 20.14 -7.97
CA VAL A 44 -44.65 21.33 -7.90
C VAL A 44 -44.85 21.98 -9.26
N ALA A 45 -43.83 22.01 -10.12
CA ALA A 45 -43.95 22.53 -11.48
C ALA A 45 -44.91 21.70 -12.35
N LEU A 46 -44.95 20.37 -12.17
CA LEU A 46 -45.89 19.49 -12.87
C LEU A 46 -47.32 19.68 -12.34
N ASP A 47 -47.48 19.82 -11.03
CA ASP A 47 -48.78 19.95 -10.36
C ASP A 47 -49.32 21.39 -10.35
N LEU A 48 -48.52 22.36 -10.83
CA LEU A 48 -48.84 23.78 -10.79
C LEU A 48 -50.23 24.16 -11.32
N PRO A 49 -50.72 23.57 -12.44
CA PRO A 49 -52.06 23.87 -12.95
C PRO A 49 -53.19 23.47 -11.98
N LEU A 50 -52.95 22.50 -11.10
CA LEU A 50 -53.92 21.98 -10.14
C LEU A 50 -54.01 22.83 -8.86
N LEU A 51 -52.97 23.63 -8.57
CA LEU A 51 -52.83 24.42 -7.36
C LEU A 51 -53.67 25.71 -7.34
N GLU A 52 -54.30 26.09 -8.46
CA GLU A 52 -55.19 27.26 -8.58
C GLU A 52 -54.60 28.53 -7.92
N LEU A 53 -53.36 28.87 -8.30
CA LEU A 53 -52.66 30.05 -7.79
C LEU A 53 -53.32 31.35 -8.29
N SER A 54 -53.25 32.41 -7.48
CA SER A 54 -53.75 33.73 -7.86
C SER A 54 -53.11 34.20 -9.16
N ASN A 55 -53.94 34.74 -10.05
CA ASN A 55 -53.48 35.23 -11.35
C ASN A 55 -54.04 36.63 -11.59
N GLU A 56 -53.16 37.62 -11.72
CA GLU A 56 -53.54 39.01 -11.97
C GLU A 56 -54.16 39.21 -13.36
N LEU A 57 -53.68 38.47 -14.38
CA LEU A 57 -54.20 38.53 -15.74
C LEU A 57 -55.63 37.98 -15.82
N LEU A 58 -55.91 36.91 -15.06
CA LEU A 58 -57.22 36.25 -15.03
C LEU A 58 -58.14 36.74 -13.90
N LYS A 59 -57.69 37.70 -13.06
CA LYS A 59 -58.42 38.23 -11.89
C LYS A 59 -58.95 37.15 -10.94
N TYR A 60 -58.23 36.03 -10.82
CA TYR A 60 -58.60 34.91 -9.96
C TYR A 60 -57.79 34.95 -8.65
N SER A 61 -58.44 34.69 -7.52
CA SER A 61 -57.82 34.64 -6.18
C SER A 61 -57.38 33.22 -5.82
N SER A 62 -56.21 33.05 -5.19
CA SER A 62 -55.69 31.74 -4.81
C SER A 62 -56.69 30.91 -3.98
N ASN A 63 -56.81 29.63 -4.29
CA ASN A 63 -57.52 28.66 -3.49
C ASN A 63 -56.63 28.15 -2.33
N ILE A 64 -56.68 28.85 -1.19
CA ILE A 64 -55.78 28.60 -0.05
C ILE A 64 -55.98 27.20 0.54
N ASP A 65 -57.21 26.69 0.57
CA ASP A 65 -57.52 25.37 1.14
C ASP A 65 -56.89 24.23 0.30
N ASN A 66 -56.96 24.36 -1.03
CA ASN A 66 -56.34 23.42 -1.96
C ASN A 66 -54.80 23.43 -1.85
N ILE A 67 -54.20 24.63 -1.71
CA ILE A 67 -52.76 24.78 -1.49
C ILE A 67 -52.36 24.11 -0.16
N ASN A 68 -53.10 24.33 0.92
CA ASN A 68 -52.80 23.72 2.22
C ASN A 68 -52.91 22.19 2.18
N SER A 69 -53.96 21.66 1.56
CA SER A 69 -54.13 20.21 1.39
C SER A 69 -53.01 19.59 0.54
N TYR A 70 -52.58 20.27 -0.53
CA TYR A 70 -51.44 19.86 -1.32
C TYR A 70 -50.14 19.86 -0.52
N LEU A 71 -49.89 20.93 0.26
CA LEU A 71 -48.72 21.03 1.13
C LEU A 71 -48.68 19.91 2.17
N GLU A 72 -49.81 19.58 2.79
CA GLU A 72 -49.91 18.46 3.73
C GLU A 72 -49.61 17.12 3.05
N GLN A 73 -50.20 16.87 1.88
CA GLN A 73 -49.97 15.65 1.12
C GLN A 73 -48.51 15.52 0.69
N LEU A 74 -47.90 16.58 0.17
CA LEU A 74 -46.51 16.58 -0.26
C LEU A 74 -45.57 16.42 0.93
N ASN A 75 -45.78 17.17 2.01
CA ASN A 75 -44.94 17.07 3.22
C ASN A 75 -45.06 15.70 3.90
N SER A 76 -46.19 15.00 3.77
CA SER A 76 -46.33 13.60 4.23
C SER A 76 -45.40 12.63 3.49
N GLN A 77 -45.09 12.90 2.22
CA GLN A 77 -44.14 12.12 1.42
C GLN A 77 -42.68 12.49 1.73
N LEU A 78 -42.45 13.67 2.30
CA LEU A 78 -41.13 14.18 2.69
C LEU A 78 -40.70 13.75 4.10
N VAL A 79 -41.49 12.91 4.78
CA VAL A 79 -41.18 12.38 6.11
C VAL A 79 -39.87 11.59 6.08
N GLY A 80 -38.84 12.15 6.72
CA GLY A 80 -37.48 11.60 6.74
C GLY A 80 -36.44 12.48 6.03
N THR A 81 -36.88 13.51 5.31
CA THR A 81 -36.01 14.59 4.84
C THR A 81 -36.00 15.76 5.83
N ASN A 82 -34.97 16.59 5.76
CA ASN A 82 -34.82 17.78 6.63
C ASN A 82 -35.53 19.01 6.05
N LEU A 83 -36.34 18.81 5.01
CA LEU A 83 -36.96 19.87 4.24
C LEU A 83 -38.47 19.85 4.50
N LEU A 84 -39.05 21.03 4.66
CA LEU A 84 -40.48 21.20 4.74
C LEU A 84 -40.88 22.34 3.81
N LEU A 85 -41.85 22.10 2.93
CA LEU A 85 -42.41 23.13 2.06
C LEU A 85 -43.50 23.85 2.85
N LEU A 86 -43.29 25.14 3.13
CA LEU A 86 -44.19 25.95 3.95
C LEU A 86 -45.27 26.65 3.12
N ASN A 87 -44.92 27.13 1.92
CA ASN A 87 -45.84 27.92 1.12
C ASN A 87 -45.48 27.92 -0.38
N ILE A 88 -46.49 28.16 -1.21
CA ILE A 88 -46.40 28.33 -2.67
C ILE A 88 -47.14 29.61 -3.03
N VAL A 89 -46.41 30.62 -3.53
CA VAL A 89 -46.96 31.97 -3.70
C VAL A 89 -46.62 32.55 -5.07
N ALA A 90 -47.59 33.21 -5.71
CA ALA A 90 -47.38 33.96 -6.94
C ALA A 90 -46.87 35.39 -6.65
N ASP A 91 -45.85 35.80 -7.42
CA ASP A 91 -45.13 37.09 -7.51
C ASP A 91 -45.26 38.13 -6.37
N LYS A 92 -46.46 38.68 -6.12
CA LYS A 92 -46.65 39.89 -5.29
C LYS A 92 -46.94 39.69 -3.80
N LYS A 93 -47.01 38.46 -3.29
CA LYS A 93 -47.33 38.20 -1.86
C LYS A 93 -46.15 37.77 -0.99
N LEU A 94 -44.91 37.80 -1.50
CA LEU A 94 -43.71 37.47 -0.73
C LEU A 94 -43.31 38.64 0.19
N SER A 95 -44.16 39.01 1.15
CA SER A 95 -43.89 40.03 2.17
C SER A 95 -43.45 39.44 3.51
N THR A 96 -43.16 38.14 3.56
CA THR A 96 -42.71 37.46 4.78
C THR A 96 -41.21 37.70 4.99
N THR A 97 -40.87 38.37 6.09
CA THR A 97 -39.52 38.35 6.65
C THR A 97 -39.09 36.90 6.86
N LEU A 98 -38.16 36.41 6.04
CA LEU A 98 -37.63 35.06 6.13
C LEU A 98 -36.79 34.95 7.40
N THR A 99 -37.02 33.88 8.17
CA THR A 99 -36.15 33.51 9.29
C THR A 99 -34.82 32.95 8.74
N GLU A 100 -33.72 32.97 9.52
CA GLU A 100 -32.40 32.47 9.09
C GLU A 100 -32.37 31.03 8.52
N ALA A 101 -33.33 30.18 8.92
CA ALA A 101 -33.46 28.79 8.45
C ALA A 101 -34.35 28.62 7.21
N GLN A 102 -34.99 29.69 6.74
CA GLN A 102 -35.91 29.66 5.62
C GLN A 102 -35.25 30.22 4.36
N PHE A 103 -35.52 29.57 3.23
CA PHE A 103 -35.09 30.06 1.93
C PHE A 103 -36.21 29.89 0.92
N PHE A 104 -36.14 30.66 -0.16
CA PHE A 104 -37.08 30.54 -1.26
C PHE A 104 -36.38 30.13 -2.55
N THR A 105 -37.14 29.44 -3.40
CA THR A 105 -36.74 29.13 -4.77
C THR A 105 -37.80 29.68 -5.72
N ARG A 106 -37.41 29.90 -6.97
CA ARG A 106 -38.26 30.52 -7.98
C ARG A 106 -38.48 29.56 -9.14
N LEU A 107 -39.74 29.24 -9.40
CA LEU A 107 -40.19 28.57 -10.61
C LEU A 107 -40.55 29.62 -11.67
N THR A 108 -40.05 29.44 -12.89
CA THR A 108 -40.40 30.28 -14.03
C THR A 108 -41.52 29.60 -14.81
N THR A 109 -42.63 30.30 -14.97
CA THR A 109 -43.83 29.78 -15.66
C THR A 109 -44.26 30.78 -16.73
N SER A 110 -45.09 30.34 -17.67
CA SER A 110 -45.62 31.19 -18.75
C SER A 110 -46.53 32.32 -18.24
N ILE A 111 -47.07 32.18 -17.02
CA ILE A 111 -48.04 33.11 -16.40
C ILE A 111 -47.32 34.12 -15.48
N GLY A 112 -46.12 33.79 -15.01
CA GLY A 112 -45.34 34.61 -14.08
C GLY A 112 -44.47 33.76 -13.15
N PRO A 113 -43.67 34.38 -12.28
CA PRO A 113 -42.87 33.63 -11.32
C PRO A 113 -43.71 33.09 -10.16
N VAL A 114 -43.43 31.85 -9.76
CA VAL A 114 -43.98 31.21 -8.56
C VAL A 114 -42.85 30.97 -7.58
N PHE A 115 -43.03 31.38 -6.34
CA PHE A 115 -42.06 31.23 -5.26
C PHE A 115 -42.45 30.08 -4.34
N LEU A 116 -41.49 29.20 -4.07
CA LEU A 116 -41.61 28.12 -3.09
C LEU A 116 -40.82 28.50 -1.84
N VAL A 117 -41.46 28.47 -0.68
CA VAL A 117 -40.81 28.79 0.60
C VAL A 117 -40.53 27.50 1.35
N PHE A 118 -39.24 27.24 1.59
CA PHE A 118 -38.75 26.06 2.29
C PHE A 118 -38.27 26.42 3.70
N ASP A 119 -38.42 25.46 4.61
CA ASP A 119 -37.81 25.46 5.93
C ASP A 119 -36.84 24.28 6.05
N ILE A 120 -35.58 24.57 6.38
CA ILE A 120 -34.57 23.55 6.66
C ILE A 120 -34.60 23.28 8.15
N LYS A 121 -35.18 22.14 8.53
CA LYS A 121 -35.12 21.70 9.93
C LYS A 121 -33.67 21.35 10.26
N PRO A 122 -33.07 21.97 11.30
CA PRO A 122 -31.73 21.61 11.73
C PRO A 122 -31.77 20.16 12.21
N GLN A 123 -31.13 19.27 11.46
CA GLN A 123 -31.03 17.88 11.87
C GLN A 123 -29.91 17.78 12.90
N PRO A 124 -30.20 17.45 14.18
CA PRO A 124 -29.16 17.26 15.17
C PRO A 124 -28.27 16.12 14.69
N TRP A 125 -26.96 16.27 14.86
CA TRP A 125 -25.98 15.28 14.44
C TRP A 125 -26.35 13.93 15.03
N PRO A 126 -26.82 12.94 14.23
CA PRO A 126 -27.39 11.76 14.84
C PRO A 126 -26.28 10.97 15.53
N TRP A 127 -26.54 10.61 16.78
CA TRP A 127 -25.71 9.71 17.59
C TRP A 127 -25.34 8.41 16.88
N ARG A 128 -26.10 8.05 15.84
CA ARG A 128 -25.78 6.98 14.91
C ARG A 128 -24.37 7.13 14.32
N TYR A 129 -23.83 8.32 14.06
CA TYR A 129 -22.48 8.40 13.48
C TYR A 129 -21.33 8.03 14.43
N ILE A 130 -21.60 7.81 15.73
CA ILE A 130 -20.56 7.51 16.72
C ILE A 130 -19.76 6.24 16.39
N TYR A 131 -20.40 5.21 15.80
CA TYR A 131 -19.70 3.97 15.45
C TYR A 131 -18.66 4.19 14.35
N TYR A 132 -18.85 5.15 13.45
CA TYR A 132 -17.84 5.50 12.44
C TYR A 132 -16.63 6.15 13.09
N TYR A 133 -16.82 7.04 14.06
CA TYR A 133 -15.73 7.66 14.80
C TYR A 133 -14.92 6.65 15.61
N VAL A 134 -15.59 5.68 16.24
CA VAL A 134 -14.91 4.55 16.91
C VAL A 134 -14.11 3.71 15.91
N ALA A 135 -14.67 3.40 14.74
CA ALA A 135 -13.96 2.66 13.70
C ALA A 135 -12.73 3.43 13.18
N ILE A 136 -12.84 4.74 12.97
CA ILE A 136 -11.73 5.61 12.57
C ILE A 136 -10.63 5.64 13.65
N PHE A 137 -11.01 5.64 14.93
CA PHE A 137 -10.06 5.56 16.05
C PHE A 137 -9.29 4.22 16.07
N ILE A 138 -9.98 3.11 15.85
CA ILE A 138 -9.33 1.78 15.75
C ILE A 138 -8.37 1.76 14.55
N LEU A 139 -8.79 2.30 13.41
CA LEU A 139 -7.96 2.38 12.21
C LEU A 139 -6.72 3.26 12.43
N SER A 140 -6.86 4.41 13.08
CA SER A 140 -5.72 5.31 13.36
C SER A 140 -4.71 4.65 14.31
N ALA A 141 -5.18 3.87 15.29
CA ALA A 141 -4.32 3.09 16.17
C ALA A 141 -3.54 2.01 15.40
N PHE A 142 -4.21 1.30 14.48
CA PHE A 142 -3.57 0.28 13.63
C PHE A 142 -2.50 0.89 12.72
N VAL A 143 -2.81 2.00 12.03
CA VAL A 143 -1.87 2.72 11.16
C VAL A 143 -0.66 3.22 11.95
N SER A 144 -0.88 3.78 13.14
CA SER A 144 0.22 4.29 13.97
C SER A 144 1.10 3.17 14.52
N TYR A 145 0.51 2.01 14.83
CA TYR A 145 1.27 0.82 15.22
C TYR A 145 2.15 0.33 14.05
N TRP A 146 1.58 0.27 12.84
CA TRP A 146 2.33 -0.03 11.61
C TRP A 146 3.46 0.96 11.34
N LEU A 147 3.21 2.26 11.54
CA LEU A 147 4.24 3.28 11.35
C LEU A 147 5.38 3.10 12.38
N LYS A 148 5.03 2.77 13.63
CA LYS A 148 6.01 2.46 14.68
C LYS A 148 6.86 1.26 14.32
N THR A 149 6.28 0.17 13.79
CA THR A 149 7.05 -1.02 13.44
C THR A 149 8.05 -0.72 12.33
N VAL A 150 7.63 -0.01 11.27
CA VAL A 150 8.51 0.44 10.19
C VAL A 150 9.64 1.33 10.71
N ILE A 151 9.32 2.37 11.49
CA ILE A 151 10.33 3.26 12.08
C ILE A 151 11.26 2.50 13.02
N THR A 152 10.77 1.52 13.77
CA THR A 152 11.62 0.73 14.68
C THR A 152 12.56 -0.19 13.90
N ILE A 153 12.12 -0.75 12.78
CA ILE A 153 12.98 -1.54 11.87
C ILE A 153 14.07 -0.64 11.29
N GLU A 154 13.73 0.55 10.80
CA GLU A 154 14.70 1.53 10.29
C GLU A 154 15.62 2.09 11.37
N GLN A 155 15.12 2.33 12.58
CA GLN A 155 15.94 2.79 13.69
C GLN A 155 16.85 1.68 14.17
N LYS A 156 16.41 0.43 14.15
CA LYS A 156 17.27 -0.71 14.46
C LYS A 156 18.34 -0.88 13.39
N SER A 157 18.03 -0.72 12.11
CA SER A 157 19.05 -0.75 11.04
C SER A 157 20.02 0.44 11.14
N LYS A 158 19.52 1.66 11.41
CA LYS A 158 20.36 2.86 11.62
C LYS A 158 21.17 2.81 12.91
N GLN A 159 20.61 2.31 14.02
CA GLN A 159 21.34 2.09 15.27
C GLN A 159 22.36 0.98 15.09
N LEU A 160 22.07 -0.05 14.29
CA LEU A 160 23.10 -1.01 13.93
C LEU A 160 24.22 -0.41 13.09
N ALA A 161 23.88 0.55 12.23
CA ALA A 161 24.85 1.32 11.45
C ALA A 161 25.61 2.37 12.29
N THR A 162 25.03 2.84 13.41
CA THR A 162 25.58 3.90 14.28
C THR A 162 26.30 3.33 15.51
N LEU A 163 25.94 2.12 15.96
CA LEU A 163 26.73 1.29 16.87
C LEU A 163 27.93 0.75 16.09
N GLN A 164 28.83 1.65 15.71
CA GLN A 164 30.21 1.26 15.53
C GLN A 164 30.81 0.89 16.90
N PRO A 165 31.71 -0.10 16.95
CA PRO A 165 32.54 -0.35 18.12
C PRO A 165 33.39 0.89 18.47
N GLU A 166 33.95 0.89 19.68
CA GLU A 166 35.02 1.78 20.14
C GLU A 166 36.12 2.08 19.09
N PRO A 167 36.88 3.19 19.25
CA PRO A 167 37.79 3.69 18.23
C PRO A 167 38.97 2.74 18.00
N VAL A 168 39.55 2.81 16.78
CA VAL A 168 40.71 2.05 16.25
C VAL A 168 40.26 0.69 15.67
N GLU A 169 40.32 0.37 14.37
CA GLU A 169 41.43 0.45 13.42
C GLU A 169 40.89 0.16 11.99
N GLU A 170 41.41 0.88 10.98
CA GLU A 170 41.42 0.61 9.52
C GLU A 170 40.17 0.06 8.78
N SER A 171 39.70 0.86 7.82
CA SER A 171 38.91 0.51 6.63
C SER A 171 38.97 -0.98 6.23
N LYS A 172 38.04 -1.81 6.73
CA LYS A 172 37.79 -3.14 6.16
C LYS A 172 36.93 -3.00 4.91
N SER A 173 37.49 -3.40 3.77
CA SER A 173 36.77 -3.67 2.52
C SER A 173 35.56 -4.58 2.80
N PRO A 174 34.46 -4.46 2.03
CA PRO A 174 33.37 -5.40 2.14
C PRO A 174 33.92 -6.80 1.78
N VAL A 175 33.67 -7.78 2.64
CA VAL A 175 34.10 -9.20 2.50
C VAL A 175 32.85 -10.08 2.44
N LEU A 176 32.78 -11.01 1.50
CA LEU A 176 31.68 -11.98 1.43
C LEU A 176 31.88 -13.07 2.49
N VAL A 177 30.91 -13.26 3.38
CA VAL A 177 30.95 -14.24 4.46
C VAL A 177 29.97 -15.37 4.16
N ILE A 178 30.46 -16.60 4.10
CA ILE A 178 29.63 -17.81 3.93
C ILE A 178 29.73 -18.65 5.20
N ASN A 179 28.62 -18.82 5.90
CA ASN A 179 28.57 -19.57 7.15
C ASN A 179 27.86 -20.93 6.95
N LEU A 180 28.63 -22.01 7.08
CA LEU A 180 28.16 -23.39 6.96
C LEU A 180 27.32 -23.85 8.16
N ASN A 181 27.56 -23.29 9.35
CA ASN A 181 26.79 -23.64 10.55
C ASN A 181 25.33 -23.19 10.42
N THR A 182 25.10 -21.99 9.87
CA THR A 182 23.76 -21.39 9.69
C THR A 182 23.22 -21.51 8.27
N LYS A 183 24.02 -21.98 7.31
CA LYS A 183 23.74 -21.97 5.85
C LYS A 183 23.47 -20.60 5.27
N THR A 184 24.13 -19.58 5.79
CA THR A 184 23.87 -18.20 5.39
C THR A 184 25.00 -17.60 4.58
N VAL A 185 24.63 -16.69 3.70
CA VAL A 185 25.53 -15.79 2.98
C VAL A 185 25.25 -14.37 3.45
N SER A 186 26.29 -13.61 3.78
CA SER A 186 26.20 -12.22 4.24
C SER A 186 27.45 -11.43 3.84
N VAL A 187 27.43 -10.12 4.08
CA VAL A 187 28.62 -9.25 3.97
C VAL A 187 29.08 -8.89 5.37
N ASN A 188 30.40 -8.89 5.62
CA ASN A 188 30.98 -8.60 6.94
C ASN A 188 30.49 -7.25 7.53
N ILE A 189 30.28 -6.24 6.68
CA ILE A 189 29.82 -4.89 7.08
C ILE A 189 28.35 -4.91 7.55
N ASN A 190 27.53 -5.87 7.08
CA ASN A 190 26.12 -5.97 7.46
C ASN A 190 25.74 -7.43 7.83
N PRO A 191 26.20 -7.94 8.99
CA PRO A 191 25.97 -9.32 9.39
C PRO A 191 24.50 -9.62 9.73
N GLN A 192 23.66 -8.59 9.89
CA GLN A 192 22.22 -8.77 10.10
C GLN A 192 21.46 -9.14 8.84
N TYR A 193 22.00 -8.80 7.68
CA TYR A 193 21.41 -9.13 6.40
C TYR A 193 22.05 -10.40 5.87
N GLN A 194 21.42 -11.53 6.23
CA GLN A 194 21.90 -12.86 5.89
C GLN A 194 20.81 -13.64 5.15
N VAL A 195 21.20 -14.30 4.06
CA VAL A 195 20.27 -15.08 3.23
C VAL A 195 20.60 -16.55 3.38
N CYS A 196 19.58 -17.35 3.73
CA CYS A 196 19.72 -18.80 3.86
C CYS A 196 19.69 -19.46 2.47
N LEU A 197 20.70 -20.27 2.17
CA LEU A 197 20.72 -21.12 0.98
C LEU A 197 20.40 -22.57 1.33
N ALA A 198 19.75 -23.27 0.38
CA ALA A 198 19.57 -24.71 0.49
C ALA A 198 20.92 -25.45 0.38
N ASN A 199 20.98 -26.69 0.89
CA ASN A 199 22.24 -27.44 0.95
C ASN A 199 22.90 -27.61 -0.43
N LYS A 200 22.11 -27.90 -1.47
CA LYS A 200 22.62 -28.09 -2.84
C LYS A 200 23.25 -26.81 -3.43
N PRO A 201 22.56 -25.66 -3.50
CA PRO A 201 23.18 -24.43 -4.00
C PRO A 201 24.33 -23.94 -3.13
N LEU A 202 24.27 -24.06 -1.81
CA LEU A 202 25.35 -23.63 -0.93
C LEU A 202 26.64 -24.44 -1.13
N SER A 203 26.52 -25.77 -1.13
CA SER A 203 27.67 -26.66 -1.36
C SER A 203 28.26 -26.50 -2.76
N PHE A 204 27.41 -26.34 -3.77
CA PHE A 204 27.84 -26.08 -5.14
C PHE A 204 28.56 -24.73 -5.28
N TYR A 205 28.05 -23.68 -4.66
CA TYR A 205 28.65 -22.35 -4.75
C TYR A 205 30.04 -22.29 -4.10
N LEU A 206 30.21 -22.89 -2.92
CA LEU A 206 31.53 -22.98 -2.27
C LEU A 206 32.53 -23.76 -3.12
N ALA A 207 32.09 -24.87 -3.72
CA ALA A 207 32.91 -25.62 -4.65
C ALA A 207 33.25 -24.83 -5.92
N LEU A 208 32.30 -24.07 -6.46
CA LEU A 208 32.52 -23.21 -7.62
C LEU A 208 33.58 -22.14 -7.33
N ILE A 209 33.53 -21.53 -6.15
CA ILE A 209 34.54 -20.56 -5.72
C ILE A 209 35.92 -21.20 -5.62
N GLU A 210 36.02 -22.31 -4.87
CA GLU A 210 37.30 -23.00 -4.64
C GLU A 210 37.90 -23.54 -5.95
N PHE A 211 37.04 -24.04 -6.85
CA PHE A 211 37.43 -24.51 -8.17
C PHE A 211 37.92 -23.36 -9.06
N CYS A 212 37.17 -22.26 -9.20
CA CYS A 212 37.57 -21.14 -10.05
C CYS A 212 38.80 -20.40 -9.49
N ASN A 213 39.04 -20.45 -8.18
CA ASN A 213 40.26 -19.92 -7.57
C ASN A 213 41.50 -20.78 -7.88
N SER A 214 41.33 -22.11 -7.97
CA SER A 214 42.42 -23.05 -8.25
C SER A 214 42.66 -23.24 -9.76
N ASN A 215 41.62 -23.05 -10.58
CA ASN A 215 41.60 -23.32 -12.01
C ASN A 215 41.03 -22.10 -12.78
N SER A 216 41.76 -20.98 -12.81
CA SER A 216 41.31 -19.73 -13.46
C SER A 216 41.11 -19.85 -14.97
N ASP A 217 41.78 -20.79 -15.61
CA ASP A 217 41.85 -20.90 -17.07
C ASP A 217 40.78 -21.85 -17.64
N VAL A 218 40.03 -22.53 -16.78
CA VAL A 218 39.03 -23.52 -17.17
C VAL A 218 37.69 -22.85 -17.45
N VAL A 219 37.24 -22.91 -18.71
CA VAL A 219 35.95 -22.35 -19.13
C VAL A 219 34.81 -23.33 -18.84
N LEU A 220 33.97 -22.99 -17.87
CA LEU A 220 32.83 -23.80 -17.42
C LEU A 220 31.59 -23.53 -18.27
N SER A 221 31.25 -24.44 -19.20
CA SER A 221 30.10 -24.28 -20.10
C SER A 221 28.81 -24.90 -19.56
N HIS A 222 27.68 -24.20 -19.72
CA HIS A 222 26.34 -24.70 -19.36
C HIS A 222 25.89 -25.92 -20.18
N ASN A 223 26.49 -26.17 -21.35
CA ASN A 223 26.11 -27.27 -22.25
C ASN A 223 26.92 -28.54 -22.03
N LYS A 224 27.86 -28.53 -21.09
CA LYS A 224 28.69 -29.68 -20.72
C LYS A 224 28.35 -30.09 -19.29
N ASP A 225 28.63 -31.35 -18.97
CA ASP A 225 28.59 -31.78 -17.58
C ASP A 225 29.61 -30.99 -16.76
N VAL A 226 29.28 -30.81 -15.49
CA VAL A 226 30.15 -30.17 -14.51
C VAL A 226 31.42 -31.03 -14.37
N PRO A 227 32.63 -30.43 -14.36
CA PRO A 227 33.87 -31.18 -14.18
C PRO A 227 33.84 -32.03 -12.91
N ASP A 228 34.38 -33.25 -12.99
CA ASP A 228 34.37 -34.21 -11.88
C ASP A 228 35.05 -33.63 -10.63
N GLU A 229 36.15 -32.89 -10.79
CA GLU A 229 36.84 -32.17 -9.71
C GLU A 229 35.91 -31.19 -8.96
N LEU A 230 35.06 -30.46 -9.69
CA LEU A 230 34.10 -29.54 -9.08
C LEU A 230 32.98 -30.31 -8.36
N ILE A 231 32.55 -31.45 -8.92
CA ILE A 231 31.58 -32.34 -8.28
C ILE A 231 32.15 -32.92 -6.98
N GLU A 232 33.43 -33.30 -6.95
CA GLU A 232 34.11 -33.78 -5.75
C GLU A 232 34.16 -32.71 -4.66
N LEU A 233 34.54 -31.48 -5.00
CA LEU A 233 34.51 -30.34 -4.06
C LEU A 233 33.09 -30.07 -3.54
N ALA A 234 32.08 -30.10 -4.42
CA ALA A 234 30.69 -29.87 -4.02
C ALA A 234 30.20 -30.97 -3.07
N ASN A 235 30.58 -32.23 -3.32
CA ASN A 235 30.29 -33.33 -2.41
C ASN A 235 31.02 -33.18 -1.07
N LYS A 236 32.28 -32.74 -1.05
CA LYS A 236 33.03 -32.47 0.19
C LYS A 236 32.29 -31.46 1.08
N TYR A 237 31.89 -30.31 0.53
CA TYR A 237 31.11 -29.31 1.28
C TYR A 237 29.72 -29.81 1.67
N PHE A 238 29.10 -30.63 0.83
CA PHE A 238 27.85 -31.27 1.17
C PHE A 238 27.97 -32.22 2.38
N TYR A 239 29.01 -33.06 2.43
CA TYR A 239 29.26 -33.91 3.59
C TYR A 239 29.55 -33.09 4.85
N ARG A 240 30.29 -31.99 4.71
CA ARG A 240 30.51 -31.06 5.83
C ARG A 240 29.21 -30.48 6.38
N LEU A 241 28.26 -30.11 5.50
CA LEU A 241 26.93 -29.67 5.95
C LEU A 241 26.19 -30.79 6.70
N VAL A 242 26.28 -32.04 6.24
CA VAL A 242 25.66 -33.18 6.93
C VAL A 242 26.27 -33.40 8.32
N GLU A 243 27.59 -33.30 8.47
CA GLU A 243 28.29 -33.36 9.76
C GLU A 243 27.81 -32.27 10.73
N LEU A 244 27.55 -31.06 10.22
CA LEU A 244 27.02 -29.94 10.99
C LEU A 244 25.51 -30.08 11.34
N GLY A 245 24.89 -31.22 11.03
CA GLY A 245 23.49 -31.53 11.36
C GLY A 245 22.50 -31.17 10.26
N HIS A 246 22.96 -30.71 9.11
CA HIS A 246 22.10 -30.27 8.00
C HIS A 246 21.71 -31.44 7.09
N THR A 247 20.86 -32.32 7.62
CA THR A 247 20.45 -33.55 6.94
C THR A 247 19.51 -33.30 5.76
N ILE A 248 19.62 -34.14 4.72
CA ILE A 248 18.64 -34.20 3.61
C ILE A 248 18.36 -35.65 3.23
N ARG A 249 17.17 -35.88 2.67
CA ARG A 249 16.66 -37.22 2.34
C ARG A 249 17.41 -37.93 1.20
N LYS A 250 18.08 -37.20 0.30
CA LYS A 250 18.77 -37.76 -0.89
C LYS A 250 20.04 -36.98 -1.22
N ARG A 251 21.11 -37.68 -1.61
CA ARG A 251 22.36 -37.05 -2.09
C ARG A 251 22.08 -36.17 -3.31
N PRO A 252 22.61 -34.94 -3.39
CA PRO A 252 22.38 -34.06 -4.52
C PRO A 252 23.13 -34.57 -5.77
N ASN A 253 22.48 -34.44 -6.93
CA ASN A 253 23.15 -34.55 -8.23
C ASN A 253 23.35 -33.13 -8.77
N PHE A 254 24.61 -32.71 -8.93
CA PHE A 254 24.98 -31.35 -9.31
C PHE A 254 24.91 -31.09 -10.83
N ASN A 255 24.93 -32.15 -11.66
CA ASN A 255 24.70 -32.02 -13.11
C ASN A 255 23.22 -31.76 -13.43
N ASN A 256 22.31 -32.39 -12.67
CA ASN A 256 20.88 -32.16 -12.88
C ASN A 256 20.47 -30.77 -12.38
N SER A 257 19.74 -30.02 -13.22
CA SER A 257 19.15 -28.72 -12.87
C SER A 257 20.19 -27.68 -12.46
N LEU A 258 21.38 -27.71 -13.08
CA LEU A 258 22.47 -26.75 -12.84
C LEU A 258 22.00 -25.30 -12.94
N GLU A 259 21.25 -24.95 -13.98
CA GLU A 259 20.68 -23.61 -14.18
C GLU A 259 19.79 -23.15 -13.03
N LYS A 260 18.99 -24.07 -12.48
CA LYS A 260 18.15 -23.76 -11.32
C LYS A 260 19.02 -23.50 -10.09
N THR A 261 20.04 -24.32 -9.86
CA THR A 261 20.99 -24.15 -8.76
C THR A 261 21.76 -22.83 -8.87
N LEU A 262 22.25 -22.47 -10.06
CA LEU A 262 22.88 -21.17 -10.32
C LEU A 262 21.91 -20.00 -10.15
N SER A 263 20.65 -20.15 -10.53
CA SER A 263 19.63 -19.12 -10.35
C SER A 263 19.30 -18.87 -8.87
N GLU A 264 19.24 -19.92 -8.05
CA GLU A 264 19.07 -19.79 -6.59
C GLU A 264 20.26 -19.08 -5.94
N ILE A 265 21.49 -19.39 -6.37
CA ILE A 265 22.71 -18.70 -5.92
C ILE A 265 22.67 -17.22 -6.31
N ARG A 266 22.37 -16.91 -7.59
CA ARG A 266 22.27 -15.54 -8.09
C ARG A 266 21.24 -14.73 -7.32
N ALA A 267 20.06 -15.29 -7.04
CA ALA A 267 19.03 -14.62 -6.25
C ALA A 267 19.49 -14.29 -4.83
N ALA A 268 20.18 -15.22 -4.15
CA ALA A 268 20.73 -14.96 -2.82
C ALA A 268 21.83 -13.88 -2.84
N LEU A 269 22.69 -13.89 -3.87
CA LEU A 269 23.71 -12.86 -4.04
C LEU A 269 23.13 -11.51 -4.44
N ASP A 270 22.06 -11.47 -5.25
CA ASP A 270 21.36 -10.23 -5.62
C ASP A 270 20.77 -9.56 -4.39
N GLU A 271 20.25 -10.36 -3.45
CA GLU A 271 19.75 -9.87 -2.18
C GLU A 271 20.92 -9.29 -1.34
N VAL A 272 21.95 -10.08 -1.06
CA VAL A 272 23.08 -9.71 -0.17
C VAL A 272 23.99 -8.61 -0.74
N LEU A 273 24.25 -8.60 -2.05
CA LEU A 273 25.21 -7.70 -2.71
C LEU A 273 24.54 -6.54 -3.46
N SER A 274 23.24 -6.31 -3.25
CA SER A 274 22.49 -5.22 -3.89
C SER A 274 23.15 -3.85 -3.72
N GLU A 275 23.73 -3.58 -2.54
CA GLU A 275 24.41 -2.34 -2.18
C GLU A 275 25.91 -2.32 -2.55
N TYR A 276 26.47 -3.44 -3.02
CA TYR A 276 27.91 -3.63 -3.27
C TYR A 276 28.20 -4.10 -4.71
N PRO A 277 28.01 -3.24 -5.72
CA PRO A 277 28.16 -3.62 -7.13
C PRO A 277 29.57 -4.13 -7.49
N GLN A 278 30.61 -3.60 -6.84
CA GLN A 278 32.00 -4.03 -7.08
C GLN A 278 32.25 -5.49 -6.64
N GLN A 279 31.68 -5.91 -5.52
CA GLN A 279 31.77 -7.31 -5.08
C GLN A 279 30.95 -8.24 -5.96
N LYS A 280 29.82 -7.74 -6.48
CA LYS A 280 28.96 -8.47 -7.40
C LYS A 280 29.73 -8.85 -8.67
N GLU A 281 30.57 -7.98 -9.22
CA GLU A 281 31.41 -8.31 -10.38
C GLU A 281 32.38 -9.48 -10.14
N ILE A 282 32.76 -9.74 -8.88
CA ILE A 282 33.73 -10.78 -8.51
C ILE A 282 33.03 -12.10 -8.20
N PHE A 283 31.96 -12.06 -7.41
CA PHE A 283 31.33 -13.24 -6.82
C PHE A 283 30.06 -13.71 -7.54
N TYR A 284 29.51 -12.93 -8.47
CA TYR A 284 28.25 -13.25 -9.13
C TYR A 284 28.44 -14.17 -10.35
N PRO A 285 27.87 -15.39 -10.36
CA PRO A 285 27.98 -16.29 -11.50
C PRO A 285 27.26 -15.71 -12.73
N PRO A 286 27.94 -15.55 -13.88
CA PRO A 286 27.35 -14.97 -15.08
C PRO A 286 26.17 -15.80 -15.59
N LYS A 287 25.12 -15.12 -16.08
CA LYS A 287 23.93 -15.74 -16.67
C LYS A 287 24.16 -15.99 -18.16
N ALA A 288 23.71 -17.14 -18.66
CA ALA A 288 23.64 -17.35 -20.10
C ALA A 288 22.62 -16.38 -20.73
N PHE A 289 23.09 -15.57 -21.70
CA PHE A 289 22.22 -14.70 -22.50
C PHE A 289 21.92 -15.37 -23.87
N GLY A 290 20.70 -15.20 -24.37
CA GLY A 290 20.26 -15.72 -25.67
C GLY A 290 18.99 -16.57 -25.63
N GLU A 291 18.24 -16.60 -26.74
CA GLU A 291 17.03 -17.40 -26.93
C GLU A 291 17.33 -18.90 -26.81
N GLY A 292 17.03 -19.45 -25.64
CA GLY A 292 17.09 -20.88 -25.38
C GLY A 292 18.38 -21.34 -24.68
N SER A 293 18.26 -22.40 -23.90
CA SER A 293 19.29 -23.00 -23.02
C SER A 293 20.50 -23.61 -23.77
N ARG A 294 20.77 -23.18 -25.00
CA ARG A 294 21.73 -23.78 -25.94
C ARG A 294 22.75 -22.77 -26.47
N SER A 295 22.83 -21.55 -25.93
CA SER A 295 23.86 -20.61 -26.35
C SER A 295 25.24 -21.15 -25.94
N ARG A 296 26.04 -21.51 -26.94
CA ARG A 296 27.28 -22.30 -26.81
C ARG A 296 28.46 -21.55 -26.18
N LEU A 297 28.31 -20.26 -25.90
CA LEU A 297 29.42 -19.34 -25.65
C LEU A 297 29.46 -18.76 -24.23
N HIS A 298 28.48 -19.07 -23.37
CA HIS A 298 28.42 -18.49 -22.04
C HIS A 298 29.01 -19.44 -20.99
N SER A 299 30.08 -18.99 -20.34
CA SER A 299 30.64 -19.62 -19.15
C SER A 299 29.81 -19.28 -17.92
N TYR A 300 29.71 -20.16 -16.92
CA TYR A 300 29.23 -19.82 -15.57
C TYR A 300 30.36 -19.65 -14.54
N GLY A 301 31.62 -19.82 -14.97
CA GLY A 301 32.79 -19.63 -14.12
C GLY A 301 32.93 -18.18 -13.64
N LEU A 302 33.51 -18.02 -12.46
CA LEU A 302 33.77 -16.72 -11.84
C LEU A 302 35.14 -16.21 -12.32
N VAL A 303 35.19 -14.98 -12.83
CA VAL A 303 36.34 -14.47 -13.62
C VAL A 303 37.41 -13.78 -12.76
N ASN A 304 37.06 -13.25 -11.58
CA ASN A 304 37.96 -12.40 -10.78
C ASN A 304 38.07 -12.81 -9.29
N ILE A 305 37.83 -14.09 -8.94
CA ILE A 305 37.81 -14.52 -7.52
C ILE A 305 39.10 -14.17 -6.78
N ALA A 306 40.27 -14.27 -7.42
CA ALA A 306 41.56 -13.98 -6.80
C ALA A 306 41.68 -12.54 -6.25
N LYS A 307 40.78 -11.63 -6.64
CA LYS A 307 40.71 -10.23 -6.18
C LYS A 307 39.68 -10.00 -5.07
N GLY A 308 38.88 -11.01 -4.72
CA GLY A 308 37.78 -10.89 -3.76
C GLY A 308 38.17 -11.39 -2.37
N ASP A 309 37.84 -10.59 -1.35
CA ASP A 309 37.93 -11.03 0.04
C ASP A 309 36.74 -11.95 0.38
N LEU A 310 37.03 -13.21 0.75
CA LEU A 310 36.05 -14.23 1.12
C LEU A 310 36.38 -14.83 2.49
N GLU A 311 35.37 -14.94 3.35
CA GLU A 311 35.45 -15.63 4.64
C GLU A 311 34.50 -16.82 4.67
N ILE A 312 35.01 -18.01 5.03
CA ILE A 312 34.20 -19.24 5.15
C ILE A 312 34.20 -19.69 6.61
N VAL A 313 33.05 -19.60 7.26
CA VAL A 313 32.86 -20.02 8.65
C VAL A 313 32.32 -21.45 8.69
N GLY A 314 32.98 -22.31 9.47
CA GLY A 314 32.59 -23.72 9.62
C GLY A 314 33.14 -24.66 8.54
N LYS A 315 34.20 -24.26 7.82
CA LYS A 315 34.94 -25.15 6.89
C LYS A 315 35.42 -26.42 7.60
#